data_AF-A0A2M9WDC0-F1
#
_entry.id   AF-A0A2M9WDC0-F1
#
_cell.length_a   1.000
_cell.length_b   1.000
_cell.length_c   1.000
_cell.angle_alpha   90.00
_cell.angle_beta   90.00
_cell.angle_gamma   90.00
#
_symmetry.space_group_name_H-M   'P 1'
#
loop_
_entity.id
_entity.type
_entity.pdbx_description
1 polymer ?
#
loop_
_entity_poly.entity_id
_entity_poly.type
_entity_poly.pdbx_seq_one_letter_code
_entity_poly.pdbx_strand_id
1 'polypeptide(L)'
;MYIRLDLFAEMLGIRPSDLLQATCTDGLLAGFNLPRRRQVRGATVMFLQDEAVAFLKQWQTRSSEPPVPDAGEPLMSLEAFARHAGIAPLALWQAASIGKPLRGIALPLAVKSYGSQLMFSAAAVELFTAEYRRCLSKKVR
;
A
#
# COMPACT_ATOMS: atom_id res chain seq x y z
N MET A 1 -31.51 1.97 2.55
CA MET A 1 -31.37 0.86 3.52
C MET A 1 -30.17 1.16 4.43
N TYR A 2 -30.13 0.65 5.67
CA TYR A 2 -29.05 0.97 6.63
C TYR A 2 -28.28 -0.29 7.02
N ILE A 3 -26.98 -0.16 7.24
CA ILE A 3 -26.10 -1.23 7.73
C ILE A 3 -25.60 -0.91 9.14
N ARG A 4 -25.34 -1.94 9.94
CA ARG A 4 -24.77 -1.77 11.28
C ARG A 4 -23.28 -1.46 11.19
N LEU A 5 -22.77 -0.77 12.20
CA LEU A 5 -21.35 -0.47 12.34
C LEU A 5 -20.46 -1.71 12.29
N ASP A 6 -20.82 -2.81 12.98
CA ASP A 6 -19.99 -4.02 13.02
C ASP A 6 -19.81 -4.64 11.63
N LEU A 7 -20.91 -4.72 10.86
CA LEU A 7 -20.90 -5.22 9.49
C LEU A 7 -20.09 -4.29 8.57
N PHE A 8 -20.19 -2.97 8.79
CA PHE A 8 -19.41 -2.01 8.03
C PHE A 8 -17.91 -2.12 8.32
N ALA A 9 -17.53 -2.30 9.58
CA ALA A 9 -16.15 -2.53 9.98
C ALA A 9 -15.58 -3.83 9.39
N GLU A 10 -16.39 -4.90 9.37
CA GLU A 10 -16.04 -6.17 8.75
C GLU A 10 -15.80 -6.02 7.24
N MET A 11 -16.67 -5.29 6.53
CA MET A 11 -16.48 -5.00 5.09
C MET A 11 -15.21 -4.19 4.81
N LEU A 12 -14.82 -3.30 5.72
CA LEU A 12 -13.60 -2.48 5.61
C LEU A 12 -12.33 -3.23 6.05
N GLY A 13 -12.46 -4.41 6.69
CA GLY A 13 -11.34 -5.17 7.25
C GLY A 13 -10.70 -4.54 8.49
N ILE A 14 -11.45 -3.71 9.23
CA ILE A 14 -10.96 -2.99 10.42
C ILE A 14 -11.71 -3.42 11.68
N ARG A 15 -11.21 -3.03 12.86
CA ARG A 15 -11.92 -3.31 14.11
C ARG A 15 -13.14 -2.39 14.26
N PRO A 16 -14.29 -2.91 14.72
CA PRO A 16 -15.48 -2.09 15.02
C PRO A 16 -15.17 -0.92 15.98
N SER A 17 -14.28 -1.14 16.95
CA SER A 17 -13.85 -0.10 17.90
C SER A 17 -13.18 1.10 17.21
N ASP A 18 -12.38 0.86 16.17
CA ASP A 18 -11.67 1.92 15.44
C ASP A 18 -12.66 2.76 14.63
N LEU A 19 -13.65 2.09 14.03
CA LEU A 19 -14.74 2.75 13.31
C LEU A 19 -15.65 3.54 14.26
N LEU A 20 -15.90 3.01 15.46
CA LEU A 20 -16.67 3.69 16.50
C LEU A 20 -15.92 4.93 17.01
N GLN A 21 -14.62 4.82 17.24
CA GLN A 21 -13.78 5.95 17.64
C GLN A 21 -13.75 7.02 16.54
N ALA A 22 -13.55 6.64 15.28
CA ALA A 22 -13.61 7.55 14.14
C ALA A 22 -14.97 8.25 14.03
N THR A 23 -16.07 7.56 14.37
CA THR A 23 -17.37 8.22 14.47
C THR A 23 -17.43 9.23 15.62
N CYS A 24 -16.91 8.90 16.80
CA CYS A 24 -17.02 9.76 17.97
C CYS A 24 -16.13 11.01 17.92
N THR A 25 -14.96 10.94 17.28
CA THR A 25 -13.97 12.04 17.29
C THR A 25 -14.25 13.06 16.18
N ASP A 26 -13.86 12.77 14.94
CA ASP A 26 -13.83 13.77 13.86
C ASP A 26 -14.76 13.41 12.70
N GLY A 27 -15.40 12.24 12.74
CA GLY A 27 -16.15 11.72 11.59
C GLY A 27 -15.26 11.33 10.41
N LEU A 28 -13.95 11.22 10.64
CA LEU A 28 -12.95 10.86 9.64
C LEU A 28 -12.37 9.48 9.97
N LEU A 29 -12.30 8.61 8.96
CA LEU A 29 -11.56 7.35 9.04
C LEU A 29 -10.36 7.44 8.12
N ALA A 30 -9.18 7.55 8.73
CA ALA A 30 -7.89 7.66 8.04
C ALA A 30 -7.85 8.74 6.94
N GLY A 31 -8.46 9.90 7.22
CA GLY A 31 -8.52 11.06 6.32
C GLY A 31 -9.74 11.11 5.39
N PHE A 32 -10.60 10.07 5.38
CA PHE A 32 -11.82 10.05 4.59
C PHE A 32 -13.06 10.33 5.44
N ASN A 33 -13.98 11.15 4.92
CA ASN A 33 -15.26 11.43 5.57
C ASN A 33 -16.10 10.16 5.68
N LEU A 34 -16.52 9.85 6.90
CA LEU A 34 -17.39 8.71 7.15
C LEU A 34 -18.78 8.94 6.51
N PRO A 35 -19.43 7.85 6.05
CA PRO A 35 -20.79 7.91 5.55
C PRO A 35 -21.74 8.51 6.57
N ARG A 36 -22.81 9.13 6.09
CA ARG A 36 -23.91 9.61 6.92
C ARG A 36 -24.40 8.50 7.82
N ARG A 37 -24.31 8.78 9.12
CA ARG A 37 -24.67 7.88 10.20
C ARG A 37 -25.98 8.31 10.84
N ARG A 38 -26.73 7.32 11.30
CA ARG A 38 -27.92 7.49 12.12
C ARG A 38 -27.72 6.68 13.39
N GLN A 39 -27.77 7.36 14.53
CA GLN A 39 -27.82 6.68 15.81
C GLN A 39 -29.28 6.35 16.11
N VAL A 40 -29.55 5.07 16.36
CA VAL A 40 -30.90 4.60 16.71
C VAL A 40 -30.95 4.37 18.22
N ARG A 41 -32.13 4.50 18.83
CA ARG A 41 -32.32 4.28 20.28
C ARG A 41 -31.68 2.95 20.71
N GLY A 42 -30.76 3.01 21.67
CA GLY A 42 -29.94 1.86 22.09
C GLY A 42 -28.44 1.95 21.73
N ALA A 43 -27.95 3.13 21.34
CA ALA A 43 -26.53 3.40 21.03
C ALA A 43 -25.96 2.66 19.81
N THR A 44 -26.77 1.93 19.05
CA THR A 44 -26.34 1.31 17.79
C THR A 44 -26.15 2.38 16.71
N VAL A 45 -24.91 2.53 16.24
CA VAL A 45 -24.58 3.38 15.10
C VAL A 45 -24.88 2.60 13.82
N MET A 46 -25.69 3.20 12.96
CA MET A 46 -26.01 2.65 11.64
C MET A 46 -25.57 3.61 10.55
N PHE A 47 -25.09 3.07 9.43
CA PHE A 47 -24.66 3.84 8.27
C PHE A 47 -25.65 3.63 7.12
N LEU A 48 -25.84 4.64 6.29
CA LEU A 48 -26.58 4.48 5.04
C LEU A 48 -25.81 3.51 4.14
N GLN A 49 -26.48 2.46 3.66
CA GLN A 49 -25.85 1.42 2.86
C GLN A 49 -25.23 1.97 1.57
N ASP A 50 -25.94 2.86 0.87
CA ASP A 50 -25.47 3.42 -0.41
C ASP A 50 -24.16 4.20 -0.23
N GLU A 51 -24.09 5.03 0.82
CA GLU A 51 -22.87 5.77 1.14
C GLU A 51 -21.77 4.86 1.71
N ALA A 52 -22.12 3.83 2.49
CA ALA A 52 -21.16 2.87 2.98
C ALA A 52 -20.53 2.03 1.86
N VAL A 53 -21.30 1.66 0.82
CA VAL A 53 -20.77 0.98 -0.37
C VAL A 53 -19.91 1.92 -1.21
N ALA A 54 -20.31 3.19 -1.35
CA ALA A 54 -19.48 4.19 -2.03
C ALA A 54 -18.16 4.43 -1.29
N PHE A 55 -18.20 4.53 0.04
CA PHE A 55 -17.03 4.63 0.90
C PHE A 55 -16.17 3.36 0.82
N LEU A 56 -16.77 2.18 0.84
CA LEU A 56 -16.06 0.91 0.69
C LEU A 56 -15.29 0.85 -0.63
N LYS A 57 -15.90 1.31 -1.74
CA LYS A 57 -15.20 1.41 -3.03
C LYS A 57 -13.98 2.32 -2.94
N GLN A 58 -14.13 3.52 -2.36
CA GLN A 58 -13.00 4.44 -2.15
C GLN A 58 -11.93 3.86 -1.22
N TRP A 59 -12.34 3.17 -0.16
CA TRP A 59 -11.47 2.51 0.79
C TRP A 59 -10.69 1.35 0.17
N GLN A 60 -11.33 0.56 -0.70
CA GLN A 60 -10.68 -0.49 -1.47
C GLN A 60 -9.72 0.10 -2.50
N THR A 61 -10.06 1.21 -3.17
CA THR A 61 -9.13 1.92 -4.05
C THR A 61 -7.88 2.38 -3.31
N ARG A 62 -8.01 2.81 -2.04
CA ARG A 62 -6.87 3.15 -1.19
C ARG A 62 -6.01 1.94 -0.81
N SER A 63 -6.63 0.80 -0.50
CA SER A 63 -5.91 -0.45 -0.19
C SER A 63 -5.33 -1.11 -1.44
N SER A 64 -5.79 -0.72 -2.63
CA SER A 64 -5.19 -1.06 -3.93
C SER A 64 -4.13 -0.04 -4.33
N GLU A 65 -3.11 0.13 -3.50
CA GLU A 65 -1.82 0.63 -3.96
C GLU A 65 -0.72 -0.20 -3.27
N PRO A 66 -0.13 -1.14 -4.01
CA PRO A 66 1.01 -0.82 -4.85
C PRO A 66 0.53 -0.49 -6.25
N PRO A 67 1.22 0.41 -6.98
CA PRO A 67 0.86 0.73 -8.34
C PRO A 67 0.77 -0.58 -9.12
N VAL A 68 -0.41 -0.88 -9.63
CA VAL A 68 -0.54 -1.86 -10.69
C VAL A 68 0.32 -1.28 -11.82
N PRO A 69 1.42 -1.95 -12.22
CA PRO A 69 2.13 -1.53 -13.40
C PRO A 69 1.09 -1.56 -14.50
N ASP A 70 0.90 -0.46 -15.20
CA ASP A 70 0.11 -0.41 -16.43
C ASP A 70 0.36 -1.70 -17.21
N ALA A 71 -0.66 -2.25 -17.87
CA ALA A 71 -0.57 -3.54 -18.56
C ALA A 71 0.52 -3.59 -19.67
N GLY A 72 1.29 -2.52 -19.88
CA GLY A 72 2.50 -2.44 -20.70
C GLY A 72 3.77 -1.94 -19.99
N GLU A 73 3.80 -1.84 -18.65
CA GLU A 73 5.02 -1.43 -17.94
C GLU A 73 6.08 -2.55 -18.01
N PRO A 74 7.29 -2.26 -18.50
CA PRO A 74 8.34 -3.27 -18.61
C PRO A 74 8.73 -3.75 -17.21
N LEU A 75 8.45 -5.02 -16.93
CA LEU A 75 8.88 -5.68 -15.70
C LEU A 75 10.32 -6.13 -15.83
N MET A 76 11.10 -5.90 -14.77
CA MET A 76 12.50 -6.24 -14.69
C MET A 76 12.71 -7.35 -13.66
N SER A 77 13.45 -8.40 -14.06
CA SER A 77 13.85 -9.46 -13.14
C SER A 77 14.86 -8.95 -12.12
N LEU A 78 14.96 -9.64 -10.98
CA LEU A 78 15.98 -9.35 -9.97
C LEU A 78 17.41 -9.31 -10.54
N GLU A 79 17.73 -10.20 -11.47
CA GLU A 79 19.06 -10.26 -12.10
C GLU A 79 19.32 -9.05 -13.00
N ALA A 80 18.32 -8.64 -13.79
CA ALA A 80 18.41 -7.46 -14.62
C ALA A 80 18.52 -6.18 -13.78
N PHE A 81 17.78 -6.10 -12.67
CA PHE A 81 17.89 -5.00 -11.70
C PHE A 81 19.29 -4.98 -11.06
N ALA A 82 19.78 -6.11 -10.56
CA ALA A 82 21.11 -6.22 -9.97
C ALA A 82 22.21 -5.73 -10.92
N ARG A 83 22.16 -6.16 -12.20
CA ARG A 83 23.08 -5.71 -13.24
C ARG A 83 22.96 -4.22 -13.53
N HIS A 84 21.73 -3.69 -13.61
CA HIS A 84 21.48 -2.29 -13.90
C HIS A 84 21.97 -1.36 -12.77
N ALA A 85 21.76 -1.76 -11.52
CA ALA A 85 22.20 -1.02 -10.33
C ALA A 85 23.68 -1.24 -9.98
N GLY A 86 24.33 -2.26 -10.55
CA GLY A 86 25.70 -2.66 -10.18
C GLY A 86 25.78 -3.29 -8.78
N ILE A 87 24.71 -3.96 -8.34
CA ILE A 87 24.58 -4.58 -7.03
C ILE A 87 24.70 -6.10 -7.18
N ALA A 88 25.32 -6.78 -6.21
CA ALA A 88 25.35 -8.24 -6.20
C ALA A 88 23.91 -8.81 -6.12
N PRO A 89 23.50 -9.74 -7.02
CA PRO A 89 22.13 -10.26 -7.05
C PRO A 89 21.67 -10.86 -5.71
N LEU A 90 22.57 -11.58 -5.01
CA LEU A 90 22.25 -12.17 -3.71
C LEU A 90 21.99 -11.12 -2.63
N ALA A 91 22.77 -10.03 -2.61
CA ALA A 91 22.58 -8.94 -1.65
C ALA A 91 21.25 -8.22 -1.92
N LEU A 92 20.90 -8.05 -3.19
CA LEU A 92 19.63 -7.47 -3.61
C LEU A 92 18.44 -8.36 -3.22
N TRP A 93 18.56 -9.68 -3.44
CA TRP A 93 17.54 -10.65 -3.04
C TRP A 93 17.33 -10.68 -1.53
N GLN A 94 18.41 -10.68 -0.73
CA GLN A 94 18.31 -10.63 0.72
C GLN A 94 17.67 -9.33 1.21
N ALA A 95 18.04 -8.19 0.62
CA ALA A 95 17.45 -6.90 0.96
C ALA A 95 15.95 -6.86 0.61
N ALA A 96 15.56 -7.37 -0.55
CA ALA A 96 14.17 -7.43 -0.99
C ALA A 96 13.34 -8.39 -0.10
N SER A 97 13.87 -9.57 0.20
CA SER A 97 13.17 -10.59 1.02
C SER A 97 13.01 -10.19 2.49
N ILE A 98 13.96 -9.43 3.04
CA ILE A 98 13.95 -9.03 4.46
C ILE A 98 13.37 -7.60 4.63
N GLY A 99 13.07 -6.90 3.53
CA GLY A 99 12.63 -5.50 3.54
C GLY A 99 13.69 -4.54 4.08
N LYS A 100 14.98 -4.90 3.97
CA LYS A 100 16.08 -4.08 4.47
C LYS A 100 16.45 -3.00 3.46
N PRO A 101 16.60 -1.72 3.88
CA PRO A 101 17.08 -0.68 2.99
C PRO A 101 18.56 -0.90 2.64
N LEU A 102 18.91 -0.73 1.37
CA LEU A 102 20.31 -0.76 0.92
C LEU A 102 20.88 0.65 1.01
N ARG A 103 21.91 0.83 1.86
CA ARG A 103 22.54 2.13 2.13
C ARG A 103 21.54 3.23 2.55
N GLY A 104 20.50 2.85 3.30
CA GLY A 104 19.46 3.79 3.74
C GLY A 104 18.41 4.13 2.68
N ILE A 105 18.49 3.53 1.48
CA ILE A 105 17.51 3.69 0.42
C ILE A 105 16.57 2.48 0.47
N ALA A 106 15.26 2.74 0.53
CA ALA A 106 14.25 1.70 0.47
C ALA A 106 14.29 1.00 -0.90
N LEU A 107 14.24 -0.33 -0.91
CA LEU A 107 14.17 -1.07 -2.17
C LEU A 107 12.79 -0.91 -2.79
N PRO A 108 12.70 -0.92 -4.14
CA PRO A 108 11.42 -1.02 -4.81
C PRO A 108 10.75 -2.34 -4.43
N LEU A 109 9.44 -2.28 -4.16
CA LEU A 109 8.64 -3.46 -3.83
C LEU A 109 8.50 -4.36 -5.06
N ALA A 110 8.64 -5.67 -4.85
CA ALA A 110 8.38 -6.64 -5.91
C ALA A 110 6.88 -6.64 -6.23
N VAL A 111 6.54 -6.43 -7.50
CA VAL A 111 5.15 -6.29 -7.94
C VAL A 111 4.50 -7.64 -8.22
N LYS A 112 5.30 -8.63 -8.65
CA LYS A 112 4.84 -10.01 -8.89
C LYS A 112 5.93 -11.02 -8.54
N SER A 113 5.53 -12.16 -7.99
CA SER A 113 6.36 -13.35 -7.86
C SER A 113 5.88 -14.40 -8.86
N TYR A 114 6.59 -14.59 -9.97
CA TYR A 114 6.28 -15.67 -10.91
C TYR A 114 7.23 -16.83 -10.67
N GLY A 115 6.72 -17.97 -10.18
CA GLY A 115 7.52 -19.19 -10.00
C GLY A 115 8.84 -18.97 -9.24
N SER A 116 8.79 -18.27 -8.09
CA SER A 116 9.93 -17.86 -7.23
C SER A 116 10.81 -16.70 -7.72
N GLN A 117 10.53 -16.12 -8.88
CA GLN A 117 11.27 -14.96 -9.39
C GLN A 117 10.58 -13.65 -8.99
N LEU A 118 11.33 -12.79 -8.29
CA LEU A 118 10.90 -11.43 -7.95
C LEU A 118 10.97 -10.53 -9.19
N MET A 119 9.84 -9.90 -9.52
CA MET A 119 9.72 -8.96 -10.62
C MET A 119 9.46 -7.55 -10.07
N PHE A 120 10.16 -6.57 -10.63
CA PHE A 120 10.11 -5.16 -10.23
C PHE A 120 9.67 -4.30 -11.40
N SER A 121 8.99 -3.18 -11.15
CA SER A 121 8.73 -2.17 -12.19
C SER A 121 10.04 -1.53 -12.64
N ALA A 122 10.28 -1.43 -13.95
CA ALA A 122 11.47 -0.77 -14.48
C ALA A 122 11.58 0.69 -14.01
N ALA A 123 10.46 1.43 -13.94
CA ALA A 123 10.46 2.81 -13.47
C ALA A 123 10.92 2.92 -12.00
N ALA A 124 10.45 2.02 -11.14
CA ALA A 124 10.87 1.95 -9.74
C ALA A 124 12.36 1.60 -9.60
N VAL A 125 12.86 0.71 -10.47
CA VAL A 125 14.28 0.34 -10.54
C VAL A 125 15.16 1.50 -10.99
N GLU A 126 14.72 2.29 -11.97
CA GLU A 126 15.45 3.47 -12.45
C GLU A 126 15.58 4.55 -11.37
N LEU A 127 14.47 4.87 -10.69
CA LEU A 127 14.46 5.81 -9.57
C LEU A 127 15.40 5.36 -8.44
N PHE A 128 15.32 4.08 -8.07
CA PHE A 128 16.22 3.52 -7.06
C PHE A 128 17.68 3.58 -7.52
N THR A 129 17.98 3.21 -8.76
CA THR A 129 19.34 3.19 -9.30
C THR A 129 19.94 4.59 -9.34
N ALA A 130 19.17 5.59 -9.75
CA ALA A 130 19.59 6.98 -9.76
C ALA A 130 19.97 7.46 -8.35
N GLU A 131 19.11 7.17 -7.37
CA GLU A 131 19.34 7.55 -5.97
C GLU A 131 20.51 6.77 -5.35
N TYR A 132 20.63 5.48 -5.67
CA TYR A 132 21.72 4.62 -5.20
C TYR A 132 23.08 5.10 -5.73
N ARG A 133 23.16 5.48 -7.00
CA ARG A 133 24.36 6.08 -7.61
C ARG A 133 24.68 7.43 -7.00
N ARG A 134 23.67 8.25 -6.68
CA ARG A 134 23.86 9.53 -5.97
C ARG A 134 24.45 9.34 -4.56
N CYS A 135 24.00 8.33 -3.82
CA CYS A 135 24.57 7.97 -2.52
C CYS A 135 25.96 7.34 -2.63
N LEU A 136 26.27 6.64 -3.72
CA LEU A 136 27.63 6.16 -4.02
C LEU A 136 28.60 7.32 -4.25
N SER A 137 28.22 8.33 -5.04
CA SER A 137 29.09 9.47 -5.36
C SER A 137 29.29 10.44 -4.19
N LYS A 138 28.29 10.59 -3.30
CA LYS A 138 28.42 11.40 -2.08
C LYS A 138 29.44 10.88 -1.06
N LYS A 139 29.85 9.61 -1.16
CA LYS A 139 30.75 8.97 -0.19
C LYS A 139 32.24 9.07 -0.55
N VAL A 140 32.58 9.83 -1.60
CA VAL A 140 33.96 10.06 -2.09
C VAL A 140 34.44 11.50 -1.78
N ARG A 141 34.09 12.03 -0.61
CA ARG A 141 34.69 13.25 -0.07
C ARG A 141 35.02 13.09 1.40
#